data_AF-A0A965NLS5-F1
#
_entry.id   AF-A0A965NLS5-F1
#
_cell.length_a   1.000
_cell.length_b   1.000
_cell.length_c   1.000
_cell.angle_alpha   90.00
_cell.angle_beta   90.00
_cell.angle_gamma   90.00
#
_symmetry.space_group_name_H-M   'P 1'
#
loop_
_entity.id
_entity.type
_entity.pdbx_description
1 polymer ?
#
loop_
_entity_poly.entity_id
_entity_poly.type
_entity_poly.pdbx_seq_one_letter_code
_entity_poly.pdbx_strand_id
1 'polypeptide(L)'
;QVGLTTLSWLITAYVGPQTDRATLISFCQKVKPAGPGWTDIRAEAGISDAEIAQENRVGSAFVGWIAGCALIWGSLFAIGNFLYASGDPKRLTMAWVLTGVTVVSGTVLLKTTQQLWADSGASQAREDAKRA
;
A
#
# COMPACT_ATOMS: atom_id res chain seq x y z
N GLN A 1 -21.20 -16.97 7.38
CA GLN A 1 -21.00 -16.28 6.07
C GLN A 1 -19.53 -16.19 5.69
N VAL A 2 -18.65 -15.62 6.51
CA VAL A 2 -17.21 -15.45 6.20
C VAL A 2 -16.52 -16.77 5.81
N GLY A 3 -16.73 -17.84 6.59
CA GLY A 3 -16.12 -19.14 6.30
C GLY A 3 -16.52 -19.73 4.94
N LEU A 4 -17.78 -19.55 4.53
CA LEU A 4 -18.26 -20.03 3.23
C LEU A 4 -17.57 -19.29 2.09
N THR A 5 -17.51 -17.96 2.16
CA THR A 5 -16.84 -17.15 1.13
C THR A 5 -15.33 -17.41 1.09
N THR A 6 -14.69 -17.60 2.24
CA THR A 6 -13.27 -17.96 2.29
C THR A 6 -13.02 -19.31 1.62
N LEU A 7 -13.85 -20.32 1.94
CA LEU A 7 -13.72 -21.63 1.34
C LEU A 7 -13.95 -21.58 -0.18
N SER A 8 -14.96 -20.84 -0.63
CA SER A 8 -15.20 -20.62 -2.06
C SER A 8 -13.98 -19.99 -2.75
N TRP A 9 -13.39 -18.93 -2.18
CA TRP A 9 -12.19 -18.30 -2.76
C TRP A 9 -10.97 -19.22 -2.79
N LEU A 10 -10.75 -20.01 -1.74
CA LEU A 10 -9.66 -20.98 -1.72
C LEU A 10 -9.87 -22.04 -2.81
N ILE A 11 -11.07 -22.60 -2.93
CA ILE A 11 -11.39 -23.56 -3.99
C ILE A 11 -11.13 -22.93 -5.37
N THR A 12 -11.59 -21.71 -5.60
CA THR A 12 -11.33 -20.99 -6.85
C THR A 12 -9.84 -20.78 -7.12
N ALA A 13 -9.05 -20.43 -6.10
CA ALA A 13 -7.61 -20.20 -6.25
C ALA A 13 -6.82 -21.48 -6.58
N TYR A 14 -7.21 -22.63 -6.02
CA TYR A 14 -6.49 -23.89 -6.21
C TYR A 14 -7.00 -24.72 -7.40
N VAL A 15 -8.29 -24.63 -7.74
CA VAL A 15 -8.93 -25.44 -8.80
C VAL A 15 -9.09 -24.65 -10.10
N GLY A 16 -9.05 -23.31 -10.04
CA GLY A 16 -9.16 -22.46 -11.22
C GLY A 16 -8.06 -22.75 -12.26
N PRO A 17 -8.33 -22.49 -13.55
CA PRO A 17 -7.35 -22.70 -14.61
C PRO A 17 -6.11 -21.84 -14.37
N GLN A 18 -4.93 -22.39 -14.65
CA GLN A 18 -3.69 -21.63 -14.59
C GLN A 18 -3.68 -20.54 -15.67
N THR A 19 -3.07 -19.40 -15.35
CA THR A 19 -2.87 -18.32 -16.30
C THR A 19 -1.84 -18.72 -17.35
N ASP A 20 -2.07 -18.33 -18.61
CA ASP A 20 -1.12 -18.55 -19.70
C ASP A 20 0.26 -17.92 -19.40
N ARG A 21 1.32 -18.60 -19.81
CA ARG A 21 2.70 -18.22 -19.48
C ARG A 21 3.08 -16.87 -20.10
N ALA A 22 2.66 -16.59 -21.34
CA ALA A 22 2.98 -15.31 -21.98
C ALA A 22 2.26 -14.15 -21.28
N THR A 23 1.03 -14.39 -20.80
CA THR A 23 0.28 -13.42 -20.00
C THR A 23 0.98 -13.14 -18.66
N LEU A 24 1.49 -14.18 -18.00
CA LEU A 24 2.22 -14.04 -16.73
C LEU A 24 3.53 -13.26 -16.88
N ILE A 25 4.29 -13.53 -17.95
CA ILE A 25 5.52 -12.80 -18.28
C ILE A 25 5.20 -11.33 -18.55
N SER A 26 4.19 -11.05 -19.38
CA SER A 26 3.75 -9.69 -19.69
C SER A 26 3.30 -8.93 -18.43
N PHE A 27 2.62 -9.61 -17.52
CA PHE A 27 2.26 -9.08 -16.20
C PHE A 27 3.50 -8.75 -15.36
N CYS A 28 4.48 -9.66 -15.29
CA CYS A 28 5.70 -9.45 -14.52
C CYS A 28 6.53 -8.27 -15.06
N GLN A 29 6.61 -8.10 -16.38
CA GLN A 29 7.26 -6.95 -17.02
C GLN A 29 6.58 -5.62 -16.66
N LYS A 30 5.25 -5.64 -16.48
CA LYS A 30 4.47 -4.43 -16.18
C LYS A 30 4.47 -4.05 -14.70
N VAL A 31 4.29 -5.03 -13.82
CA VAL A 31 4.06 -4.79 -12.38
C VAL A 31 5.34 -4.94 -11.57
N LYS A 32 6.36 -5.63 -12.11
CA LYS A 32 7.67 -5.83 -11.47
C LYS A 32 7.54 -6.27 -10.01
N PRO A 33 6.87 -7.41 -9.75
CA PRO A 33 6.53 -7.81 -8.39
C PRO A 33 7.77 -8.12 -7.55
N ALA A 34 7.80 -7.56 -6.33
CA ALA A 34 8.84 -7.85 -5.34
C ALA A 34 8.58 -9.18 -4.61
N GLY A 35 9.66 -9.82 -4.13
CA GLY A 35 9.60 -11.01 -3.26
C GLY A 35 10.08 -12.32 -3.91
N PRO A 36 10.40 -13.34 -3.10
CA PRO A 36 11.10 -14.55 -3.56
C PRO A 36 10.25 -15.47 -4.44
N GLY A 37 8.92 -15.47 -4.26
CA GLY A 37 8.02 -16.32 -5.05
C GLY A 37 7.90 -15.97 -6.53
N TRP A 38 8.50 -14.85 -6.97
CA TRP A 38 8.47 -14.37 -8.35
C TRP A 38 9.82 -14.50 -9.06
N THR A 39 10.86 -15.02 -8.39
CA THR A 39 12.24 -15.01 -8.88
C THR A 39 12.38 -15.71 -10.23
N ASP A 40 11.81 -16.90 -10.37
CA ASP A 40 11.89 -17.70 -11.60
C ASP A 40 11.23 -16.99 -12.78
N ILE A 41 10.01 -16.49 -12.58
CA ILE A 41 9.26 -15.78 -13.64
C ILE A 41 9.88 -14.42 -13.96
N ARG A 42 10.48 -13.73 -12.98
CA ARG A 42 11.22 -12.49 -13.24
C ARG A 42 12.46 -12.73 -14.10
N ALA A 43 13.20 -13.81 -13.83
CA ALA A 43 14.35 -14.19 -14.63
C ALA A 43 13.94 -14.46 -16.09
N GLU A 44 12.84 -15.17 -16.28
CA GLU A 44 12.25 -15.41 -17.62
C GLU A 44 11.73 -14.13 -18.29
N ALA A 45 11.20 -13.20 -17.50
CA ALA A 45 10.75 -11.89 -17.98
C ALA A 45 11.91 -10.93 -18.31
N GLY A 46 13.16 -11.32 -18.03
CA GLY A 46 14.36 -10.51 -18.26
C GLY A 46 14.55 -9.40 -17.23
N ILE A 47 13.94 -9.51 -16.05
CA ILE A 47 13.99 -8.49 -15.00
C ILE A 47 15.04 -8.88 -13.96
N SER A 48 16.03 -8.01 -13.74
CA SER A 48 17.06 -8.25 -12.73
C SER A 48 16.57 -7.91 -11.31
N ASP A 49 17.08 -8.62 -10.31
CA ASP A 49 16.77 -8.31 -8.90
C ASP A 49 17.28 -6.91 -8.48
N ALA A 50 18.32 -6.40 -9.13
CA ALA A 50 18.80 -5.03 -8.92
C ALA A 50 17.76 -3.99 -9.37
N GLU A 51 17.08 -4.22 -10.50
CA GLU A 51 15.99 -3.37 -10.97
C GLU A 51 14.81 -3.40 -9.99
N ILE A 52 14.44 -4.58 -9.48
CA ILE A 52 13.39 -4.72 -8.46
C ILE A 52 13.78 -3.99 -7.17
N ALA A 53 15.01 -4.14 -6.69
CA ALA A 53 15.45 -3.51 -5.45
C ALA A 53 15.39 -1.97 -5.55
N GLN A 54 15.67 -1.42 -6.72
CA GLN A 54 15.62 0.01 -6.98
C GLN A 54 14.19 0.56 -7.09
N GLU A 55 13.24 -0.27 -7.52
CA GLU A 55 11.84 0.12 -7.71
C GLU A 55 10.90 -0.34 -6.58
N ASN A 56 11.40 -1.13 -5.62
CA ASN A 56 10.60 -1.66 -4.53
C ASN A 56 10.17 -0.57 -3.55
N ARG A 57 8.87 -0.26 -3.54
CA ARG A 57 8.25 0.75 -2.67
C ARG A 57 7.25 0.19 -1.69
N VAL A 58 7.21 -1.14 -1.53
CA VAL A 58 6.25 -1.82 -0.65
C VAL A 58 6.34 -1.28 0.78
N GLY A 59 7.56 -1.00 1.27
CA GLY A 59 7.76 -0.42 2.60
C GLY A 59 7.10 0.95 2.76
N SER A 60 7.39 1.90 1.87
CA SER A 60 6.79 3.23 1.90
C SER A 60 5.26 3.18 1.71
N ALA A 61 4.77 2.37 0.78
CA ALA A 61 3.34 2.17 0.59
C ALA A 61 2.65 1.60 1.84
N PHE A 62 3.29 0.68 2.55
CA PHE A 62 2.79 0.12 3.80
C PHE A 62 2.72 1.16 4.93
N VAL A 63 3.75 2.02 5.06
CA VAL A 63 3.73 3.15 6.00
C VAL A 63 2.57 4.09 5.68
N GLY A 64 2.36 4.41 4.39
CA GLY A 64 1.23 5.21 3.93
C GLY A 64 -0.12 4.58 4.29
N TRP A 65 -0.28 3.26 4.10
CA TRP A 65 -1.50 2.55 4.46
C TRP A 65 -1.82 2.63 5.96
N ILE A 66 -0.84 2.34 6.82
CA ILE A 66 -1.02 2.44 8.29
C ILE A 66 -1.35 3.87 8.70
N ALA A 67 -0.64 4.87 8.14
CA ALA A 67 -0.91 6.28 8.40
C ALA A 67 -2.33 6.68 7.96
N GLY A 68 -2.81 6.16 6.82
CA GLY A 68 -4.17 6.36 6.35
C GLY A 68 -5.22 5.78 7.29
N CYS A 69 -5.03 4.54 7.77
CA CYS A 69 -5.91 3.94 8.78
C CYS A 69 -5.93 4.77 10.08
N ALA A 70 -4.76 5.16 10.59
CA ALA A 70 -4.65 5.97 11.80
C ALA A 70 -5.30 7.35 11.64
N LEU A 71 -5.18 7.97 10.46
CA LEU A 71 -5.82 9.25 10.14
C LEU A 71 -7.35 9.16 10.18
N ILE A 72 -7.93 8.15 9.52
CA ILE A 72 -9.39 7.96 9.46
C ILE A 72 -9.95 7.70 10.86
N TRP A 73 -9.40 6.73 11.59
CA TRP A 73 -9.91 6.41 12.93
C TRP A 73 -9.61 7.53 13.94
N GLY A 74 -8.41 8.10 13.88
CA GLY A 74 -8.02 9.19 14.76
C GLY A 74 -8.92 10.41 14.60
N SER A 75 -9.22 10.82 13.36
CA SER A 75 -10.11 11.95 13.09
C SER A 75 -11.53 11.68 13.57
N LEU A 76 -12.07 10.48 13.30
CA LEU A 76 -13.40 10.07 13.76
C LEU A 76 -13.51 10.17 15.29
N PHE A 77 -12.54 9.61 16.02
CA PHE A 77 -12.57 9.63 17.48
C PHE A 77 -12.25 11.02 18.06
N ALA A 78 -11.38 11.81 17.44
CA ALA A 78 -11.11 13.19 17.86
C ALA A 78 -12.37 14.04 17.80
N ILE A 79 -13.06 14.03 16.65
CA ILE A 79 -14.32 14.76 16.44
C ILE A 79 -15.37 14.27 17.44
N GLY A 80 -15.52 12.95 17.60
CA GLY A 80 -16.44 12.39 18.59
C GLY A 80 -16.17 12.86 20.02
N ASN A 81 -14.90 12.91 20.45
CA ASN A 81 -14.55 13.38 21.78
C ASN A 81 -14.81 14.88 21.99
N PHE A 82 -14.60 15.71 20.96
CA PHE A 82 -15.01 17.12 21.03
C PHE A 82 -16.53 17.29 21.18
N LEU A 83 -17.31 16.53 20.42
CA LEU A 83 -18.78 16.61 20.48
C LEU A 83 -19.33 16.18 21.85
N TYR A 84 -18.76 15.13 22.45
CA TYR A 84 -19.20 14.63 23.75
C TYR A 84 -18.57 15.36 24.96
N ALA A 85 -17.64 16.30 24.76
CA ALA A 85 -16.97 17.02 25.84
C ALA A 85 -17.94 17.87 26.68
N SER A 86 -19.05 18.33 26.10
CA SER A 86 -20.09 19.09 26.82
C SER A 86 -20.76 18.28 27.93
N GLY A 87 -20.83 16.95 27.80
CA GLY A 87 -21.40 16.04 28.81
C GLY A 87 -20.35 15.42 29.75
N ASP A 88 -19.10 15.31 29.30
CA ASP A 88 -17.98 14.81 30.09
C ASP A 88 -16.69 15.57 29.73
N PRO A 89 -16.32 16.61 30.51
CA PRO A 89 -15.16 17.46 30.22
C PRO A 89 -13.83 16.69 30.18
N LYS A 90 -13.74 15.50 30.79
CA LYS A 90 -12.51 14.68 30.79
C LYS A 90 -12.14 14.18 29.40
N ARG A 91 -13.10 14.14 28.48
CA ARG A 91 -12.91 13.72 27.07
C ARG A 91 -12.10 14.73 26.26
N LEU A 92 -12.01 15.99 26.71
CA LEU A 92 -11.29 17.04 25.99
C LEU A 92 -9.78 16.74 25.86
N THR A 93 -9.18 16.14 26.90
CA THR A 93 -7.77 15.70 26.84
C THR A 93 -7.56 14.66 25.73
N MET A 94 -8.46 13.67 25.64
CA MET A 94 -8.39 12.64 24.61
C MET A 94 -8.65 13.21 23.21
N ALA A 95 -9.56 14.19 23.08
CA ALA A 95 -9.80 14.89 21.81
C ALA A 95 -8.53 15.53 21.25
N TRP A 96 -7.77 16.22 22.10
CA TRP A 96 -6.51 16.86 21.70
C TRP A 96 -5.40 15.86 21.38
N VAL A 97 -5.27 14.81 22.19
CA VAL A 97 -4.30 13.73 21.90
C VAL A 97 -4.60 13.08 20.54
N LEU A 98 -5.85 12.73 20.29
CA LEU A 98 -6.27 12.13 19.03
C LEU A 98 -6.10 13.10 17.85
N THR A 99 -6.36 14.38 18.06
CA THR A 99 -6.08 15.41 17.04
C THR A 99 -4.59 15.49 16.72
N GLY A 100 -3.71 15.41 17.73
CA GLY A 100 -2.27 15.30 17.53
C GLY A 100 -1.90 14.08 16.68
N VAL A 101 -2.46 12.91 16.99
CA VAL A 101 -2.27 11.68 16.20
C VAL A 101 -2.78 11.84 14.76
N THR A 102 -3.94 12.46 14.56
CA THR A 102 -4.52 12.75 13.24
C THR A 102 -3.60 13.66 12.43
N VAL A 103 -3.11 14.74 13.02
CA VAL A 103 -2.19 15.69 12.35
C VAL A 103 -0.89 14.98 11.97
N VAL A 104 -0.27 14.25 12.89
CA VAL A 104 0.97 13.51 12.62
C VAL A 104 0.74 12.48 11.51
N SER A 105 -0.32 11.66 11.61
CA SER A 105 -0.66 10.66 10.59
C SER A 105 -0.93 11.30 9.22
N GLY A 106 -1.62 12.44 9.19
CA GLY A 106 -1.86 13.21 7.97
C GLY A 106 -0.56 13.73 7.34
N THR A 107 0.35 14.26 8.14
CA THR A 107 1.67 14.72 7.63
C THR A 107 2.51 13.57 7.10
N VAL A 108 2.53 12.42 7.79
CA VAL A 108 3.22 11.21 7.32
C VAL A 108 2.62 10.73 6.00
N LEU A 109 1.28 10.63 5.92
CA LEU A 109 0.60 10.20 4.70
C LEU A 109 0.90 11.12 3.51
N LEU A 110 0.86 12.44 3.72
CA LEU A 110 1.18 13.43 2.68
C LEU A 110 2.62 13.29 2.20
N LYS A 111 3.59 13.22 3.13
CA LYS A 111 5.01 13.04 2.78
C LYS A 111 5.26 11.75 2.03
N THR A 112 4.70 10.63 2.50
CA THR A 112 4.84 9.33 1.85
C THR A 112 4.23 9.36 0.44
N THR A 113 3.08 9.99 0.26
CA THR A 113 2.43 10.10 -1.05
C THR A 113 3.27 10.95 -2.01
N GLN A 114 3.80 12.08 -1.54
CA GLN A 114 4.71 12.93 -2.31
C GLN A 114 5.98 12.18 -2.72
N GLN A 115 6.58 11.45 -1.78
CA GLN A 115 7.75 10.62 -2.05
C GLN A 115 7.44 9.55 -3.11
N LEU A 116 6.33 8.82 -2.96
CA LEU A 116 5.92 7.79 -3.91
C LEU A 116 5.68 8.37 -5.31
N TRP A 117 5.09 9.55 -5.43
CA TRP A 117 4.92 10.22 -6.73
C TRP A 117 6.24 10.70 -7.33
N ALA A 118 7.14 11.27 -6.53
CA ALA A 118 8.46 11.70 -6.98
C ALA A 118 9.28 10.51 -7.50
N ASP A 119 9.29 9.41 -6.74
CA ASP A 119 9.95 8.18 -7.15
C ASP A 119 9.32 7.65 -8.46
N SER A 120 7.99 7.77 -8.65
CA SER A 120 7.31 7.26 -9.87
C SER A 120 7.76 8.03 -11.11
N GLY A 121 7.87 9.35 -11.01
CA GLY A 121 8.43 10.18 -12.07
C GLY A 121 9.89 9.81 -12.38
N ALA A 122 10.69 9.55 -11.35
CA ALA A 122 12.08 9.11 -11.54
C ALA A 122 12.19 7.73 -12.21
N SER A 123 11.33 6.78 -11.87
CA SER A 123 11.25 5.48 -12.56
C SER A 123 10.87 5.64 -14.03
N GLN A 124 9.85 6.46 -14.32
CA GLN A 124 9.40 6.69 -15.69
C GLN A 124 10.50 7.34 -16.56
N ALA A 125 11.20 8.34 -16.03
CA ALA A 125 12.33 8.97 -16.72
C ALA A 125 13.46 7.98 -17.06
N ARG A 126 13.73 6.99 -16.20
CA ARG A 126 14.72 5.93 -16.46
C ARG A 126 14.25 4.96 -17.55
N GLU A 127 12.97 4.62 -17.56
CA GLU A 127 12.41 3.77 -18.61
C GLU A 127 12.44 4.47 -19.97
N ASP A 128 12.11 5.76 -20.01
CA ASP A 128 12.18 6.56 -21.23
C ASP A 128 13.63 6.66 -21.75
N ALA A 129 14.61 6.85 -20.86
CA ALA A 129 16.02 6.87 -21.21
C ALA A 129 16.55 5.51 -21.71
N LYS A 130 16.01 4.38 -21.23
CA LYS A 130 16.34 3.04 -21.74
C LYS A 130 15.77 2.77 -23.15
N ARG A 131 14.71 3.49 -23.55
CA ARG A 131 14.01 3.31 -24.83
C ARG A 131 14.52 4.22 -25.95
N ALA A 132 15.20 5.32 -25.60
CA ALA A 132 15.84 6.24 -26.53
C ALA A 132 17.14 5.65 -27.10
#